data_AF-A0A9P7EUF3-F1
#
_entry.id   AF-A0A9P7EUF3-F1
#
_cell.length_a   1.000
_cell.length_b   1.000
_cell.length_c   1.000
_cell.angle_alpha   90.00
_cell.angle_beta   90.00
_cell.angle_gamma   90.00
#
_symmetry.space_group_name_H-M   'P 1'
#
loop_
_entity.id
_entity.type
_entity.pdbx_description
1 polymer ?
#
loop_
_entity_poly.entity_id
_entity_poly.type
_entity_poly.pdbx_seq_one_letter_code
_entity_poly.pdbx_strand_id
1 'polypeptide(L)'
;HIHHEAISVPSQINPFINDETCRQFSATLIKVIAEDITPCDCRLAANEWEGDEYPIFEAIPVGQRGSKELHVSLAEPSWFNRARLWCQALLVLSYFLVAGQE
;
A
#
# COMPACT_ATOMS: atom_id res chain seq x y z
N HIS A 1 7.67 -31.79 -6.38
CA HIS A 1 8.30 -30.60 -6.99
C HIS A 1 7.21 -29.71 -7.55
N ILE A 2 7.08 -28.48 -7.06
CA ILE A 2 6.16 -27.49 -7.62
C ILE A 2 6.96 -26.72 -8.68
N HIS A 3 6.63 -26.91 -9.95
CA HIS A 3 7.09 -26.06 -11.04
C HIS A 3 5.96 -25.09 -11.32
N HIS A 4 6.07 -23.85 -10.87
CA HIS A 4 5.21 -22.78 -11.37
C HIS A 4 5.82 -22.24 -12.67
N GLU A 5 4.96 -21.88 -13.62
CA GLU A 5 5.38 -21.12 -14.79
C GLU A 5 6.06 -19.81 -14.33
N ALA A 6 7.08 -19.36 -15.06
CA ALA A 6 7.80 -18.14 -14.69
C ALA A 6 6.83 -16.95 -14.75
N ILE A 7 6.70 -16.22 -13.65
CA ILE A 7 5.91 -14.99 -13.62
C ILE A 7 6.67 -13.96 -14.46
N SER A 8 6.00 -13.41 -15.47
CA SER A 8 6.56 -12.32 -16.28
C SER A 8 6.86 -11.13 -15.36
N VAL A 9 8.15 -10.84 -15.20
CA VAL A 9 8.59 -9.66 -14.46
C VAL A 9 8.45 -8.43 -15.37
N PRO A 10 7.95 -7.30 -14.85
CA PRO A 10 7.92 -6.06 -15.60
C PRO A 10 9.31 -5.72 -16.15
N SER A 11 9.38 -5.39 -17.44
CA SER A 11 10.62 -5.00 -18.11
C SER A 11 11.09 -3.59 -17.71
N GLN A 12 10.18 -2.77 -17.17
CA GLN A 12 10.48 -1.44 -16.68
C GLN A 12 10.81 -1.46 -15.19
N ILE A 13 12.04 -1.05 -14.85
CA ILE A 13 12.53 -0.92 -13.46
C ILE A 13 11.93 0.30 -12.77
N ASN A 14 11.56 1.32 -13.54
CA ASN A 14 11.03 2.59 -13.05
C ASN A 14 9.60 2.79 -13.55
N PRO A 15 8.61 3.04 -12.66
CA PRO A 15 7.24 3.32 -13.08
C PRO A 15 7.08 4.68 -13.76
N PHE A 16 8.08 5.56 -13.69
CA PHE A 16 8.07 6.86 -14.34
C PHE A 16 8.76 6.83 -15.69
N ILE A 17 8.09 7.36 -16.71
CA ILE A 17 8.59 7.45 -18.09
C ILE A 17 9.79 8.41 -18.17
N ASN A 18 9.80 9.46 -17.35
CA ASN A 18 10.87 10.45 -17.28
C ASN A 18 10.89 11.17 -15.92
N ASP A 19 11.90 12.00 -15.71
CA ASP A 19 12.09 12.78 -14.48
C ASP A 19 10.96 13.77 -14.21
N GLU A 20 10.30 14.29 -15.24
CA GLU A 20 9.20 15.22 -15.09
C GLU A 20 7.98 14.54 -14.46
N THR A 21 7.62 13.34 -14.92
CA THR A 21 6.55 12.54 -14.31
C THR A 21 6.88 12.17 -12.86
N CYS A 22 8.16 11.86 -12.57
CA CYS A 22 8.61 11.60 -11.20
C CYS A 22 8.46 12.85 -10.29
N ARG A 23 8.79 14.04 -10.81
CA ARG A 23 8.57 15.31 -10.09
C ARG A 23 7.08 15.59 -9.86
N GLN A 24 6.24 15.35 -10.86
CA GLN A 24 4.79 15.54 -10.75
C GLN A 24 4.16 14.59 -9.73
N PHE A 25 4.57 13.32 -9.72
CA PHE A 25 4.20 12.36 -8.69
C PHE A 25 4.57 12.87 -7.30
N SER A 26 5.83 13.28 -7.12
CA SER A 26 6.35 13.74 -5.82
C SER A 26 5.61 14.99 -5.32
N ALA A 27 5.37 15.96 -6.20
CA ALA A 27 4.62 17.17 -5.87
C ALA A 27 3.16 16.88 -5.52
N THR A 28 2.52 15.93 -6.21
CA THR A 28 1.14 15.53 -5.94
C THR A 28 1.04 14.76 -4.63
N LEU A 29 1.97 13.83 -4.37
CA LEU A 29 2.04 13.11 -3.10
C LEU A 29 2.21 14.06 -1.92
N ILE A 30 3.06 15.09 -2.03
CA ILE A 30 3.23 16.11 -0.99
C ILE A 30 1.90 16.82 -0.69
N LYS A 31 1.10 17.15 -1.71
CA LYS A 31 -0.23 17.76 -1.52
C LYS A 31 -1.19 16.81 -0.81
N VAL A 32 -1.26 15.56 -1.25
CA VAL A 32 -2.12 14.52 -0.64
C VAL A 32 -1.78 14.30 0.83
N ILE A 33 -0.48 14.27 1.16
CA ILE A 33 0.00 14.18 2.55
C ILE A 33 -0.40 15.42 3.34
N ALA A 34 -0.22 16.62 2.79
CA ALA A 34 -0.54 17.87 3.46
C ALA A 34 -2.05 18.06 3.69
N GLU A 35 -2.89 17.52 2.82
CA GLU A 35 -4.36 17.51 2.95
C GLU A 35 -4.88 16.40 3.87
N ASP A 36 -3.99 15.57 4.43
CA ASP A 36 -4.30 14.46 5.34
C ASP A 36 -5.32 13.46 4.76
N ILE A 37 -5.31 13.28 3.44
CA ILE A 37 -6.26 12.40 2.73
C ILE A 37 -6.02 10.95 3.14
N THR A 38 -7.03 10.27 3.66
CA THR A 38 -7.00 8.83 3.91
C THR A 38 -7.65 8.10 2.73
N PRO A 39 -6.89 7.30 1.95
CA PRO A 39 -7.46 6.53 0.84
C PRO A 39 -8.46 5.48 1.34
N CYS A 40 -9.55 5.30 0.59
CA CYS A 40 -10.51 4.22 0.79
C CYS A 40 -9.97 2.88 0.26
N ASP A 41 -10.65 1.80 0.63
CA ASP A 41 -10.36 0.41 0.22
C ASP A 41 -8.96 -0.06 0.63
N CYS A 42 -8.43 0.52 1.70
CA CYS A 42 -7.08 0.30 2.22
C CYS A 42 -7.06 -0.21 3.67
N ARG A 43 -8.24 -0.43 4.29
CA ARG A 43 -8.40 -0.78 5.71
C ARG A 43 -7.81 0.29 6.65
N LEU A 44 -7.95 1.56 6.28
CA LEU A 44 -7.44 2.71 7.02
C LEU A 44 -8.56 3.63 7.53
N ALA A 45 -9.77 3.50 7.01
CA ALA A 45 -10.93 4.26 7.47
C ALA A 45 -11.71 3.45 8.52
N ALA A 46 -12.32 4.16 9.49
CA ALA A 46 -13.04 3.53 10.59
C ALA A 46 -14.17 2.59 10.14
N ASN A 47 -14.83 2.92 9.02
CA ASN A 47 -15.88 2.09 8.42
C ASN A 47 -15.35 0.81 7.75
N GLU A 48 -14.04 0.65 7.62
CA GLU A 48 -13.38 -0.57 7.12
C GLU A 48 -12.87 -1.47 8.24
N TRP A 49 -12.99 -1.02 9.50
CA TRP A 49 -12.51 -1.75 10.66
C TRP A 49 -13.63 -2.55 11.31
N GLU A 50 -13.27 -3.71 11.85
CA GLU A 50 -14.16 -4.48 12.69
C GLU A 50 -14.21 -3.84 14.08
N GLY A 51 -15.26 -3.07 14.37
CA GLY A 51 -15.47 -2.45 15.68
C GLY A 51 -15.03 -0.99 15.80
N ASP A 52 -15.02 -0.23 14.71
CA ASP A 52 -14.76 1.23 14.66
C ASP A 52 -13.38 1.69 15.17
N GLU A 53 -12.49 0.77 15.51
CA GLU A 53 -11.12 1.05 15.99
C GLU A 53 -10.05 0.35 15.14
N TYR A 54 -8.89 1.02 14.99
CA TYR A 54 -7.77 0.45 14.25
C TYR A 54 -7.26 -0.80 14.98
N PRO A 55 -7.10 -1.96 14.30
CA PRO A 55 -6.68 -3.18 14.96
C PRO A 55 -5.31 -2.99 15.62
N ILE A 56 -5.21 -3.40 16.89
CA ILE A 56 -3.97 -3.32 17.67
C ILE A 56 -3.05 -4.53 17.47
N PHE A 57 -3.56 -5.59 16.85
CA PHE A 57 -2.81 -6.79 16.48
C PHE A 57 -3.30 -7.35 15.15
N GLU A 58 -2.39 -7.96 14.40
CA GLU A 58 -2.71 -8.76 13.22
C GLU A 58 -2.12 -10.16 13.38
N ALA A 59 -2.94 -11.18 13.10
CA ALA A 59 -2.52 -12.57 13.13
C ALA A 59 -2.09 -13.02 11.74
N ILE A 60 -0.79 -13.31 11.57
CA ILE A 60 -0.23 -13.82 10.31
C ILE A 60 -0.08 -15.33 10.44
N PRO A 61 -0.75 -16.14 9.60
CA PRO A 61 -0.56 -17.59 9.60
C PRO A 61 0.85 -17.93 9.11
N VAL A 62 1.58 -18.72 9.89
CA VAL A 62 2.96 -19.12 9.61
C VAL A 62 3.16 -20.64 9.75
N GLY A 63 4.24 -21.16 9.15
CA GLY A 63 4.56 -22.58 9.15
C GLY A 63 3.82 -23.39 8.06
N GLN A 64 4.03 -24.71 8.05
CA GLN A 64 3.35 -25.57 7.09
C GLN A 64 1.83 -25.48 7.27
N ARG A 65 1.12 -25.09 6.21
CA ARG A 65 -0.34 -24.95 6.15
C ARG A 65 -0.95 -24.00 7.20
N GLY A 66 -0.21 -23.00 7.68
CA GLY A 66 -0.71 -22.07 8.70
C GLY A 66 -0.93 -22.72 10.07
N SER A 67 -0.14 -23.75 10.40
CA SER A 67 -0.23 -24.47 11.67
C SER A 67 0.13 -23.65 12.92
N LYS A 68 0.62 -22.43 12.73
CA LYS A 68 0.96 -21.48 13.79
C LYS A 68 0.48 -20.10 13.39
N GLU A 69 0.22 -19.27 14.38
CA GLU A 69 -0.10 -17.86 14.19
C GLU A 69 0.99 -17.00 14.80
N LEU A 70 1.43 -16.00 14.04
CA LEU A 70 2.31 -14.94 14.50
C LEU A 70 1.46 -13.70 14.75
N HIS A 71 1.35 -13.29 16.01
CA HIS A 71 0.67 -12.05 16.36
C HIS A 71 1.64 -10.89 16.24
N VAL A 72 1.39 -10.00 15.29
CA VAL A 72 2.14 -8.77 15.09
C VAL A 72 1.40 -7.64 15.78
N SER A 73 2.08 -6.93 16.68
CA SER A 73 1.51 -5.72 17.28
C SER A 73 1.43 -4.60 16.24
N LEU A 74 0.22 -4.07 16.06
CA LEU A 74 -0.10 -2.87 15.30
C LEU A 74 -0.29 -1.65 16.22
N ALA A 75 -0.14 -1.83 17.54
CA ALA A 75 -0.44 -0.84 18.58
C ALA A 75 0.45 0.41 18.55
N GLU A 76 1.38 0.53 17.61
CA GLU A 76 2.21 1.72 17.47
C GLU A 76 1.58 2.67 16.43
N PRO A 77 1.33 3.96 16.75
CA PRO A 77 0.88 4.96 15.76
C PRO A 77 1.78 5.08 14.52
N SER A 78 3.00 4.54 14.60
CA SER A 78 3.94 4.43 13.48
C SER A 78 3.37 3.59 12.34
N TRP A 79 2.62 2.51 12.62
CA TRP A 79 2.08 1.60 11.61
C TRP A 79 0.96 2.24 10.82
N PHE A 80 -0.02 2.84 11.50
CA PHE A 80 -1.10 3.56 10.86
C PHE A 80 -0.56 4.66 9.93
N ASN A 81 0.35 5.50 10.44
CA ASN A 81 0.93 6.59 9.66
C ASN A 81 1.72 6.09 8.44
N ARG A 82 2.47 4.98 8.58
CA ARG A 82 3.21 4.36 7.48
C ARG A 82 2.29 3.73 6.45
N ALA A 83 1.27 3.00 6.90
CA ALA A 83 0.28 2.37 6.03
C ALA A 83 -0.48 3.43 5.24
N ARG A 84 -0.88 4.52 5.90
CA ARG A 84 -1.51 5.67 5.24
C ARG A 84 -0.61 6.31 4.19
N LEU A 85 0.65 6.60 4.52
CA LEU A 85 1.60 7.14 3.56
C LEU A 85 1.79 6.22 2.35
N TRP A 86 1.88 4.92 2.59
CA TRP A 86 2.02 3.93 1.52
C TRP A 86 0.79 3.90 0.61
N CYS A 87 -0.42 3.91 1.19
CA CYS A 87 -1.66 3.94 0.42
C CYS A 87 -1.83 5.26 -0.35
N GLN A 88 -1.44 6.40 0.24
CA GLN A 88 -1.43 7.70 -0.45
C GLN A 88 -0.50 7.66 -1.66
N ALA A 89 0.71 7.13 -1.50
CA ALA A 89 1.65 6.97 -2.62
C ALA A 89 1.09 6.04 -3.70
N LEU A 90 0.46 4.92 -3.32
CA LEU A 90 -0.15 3.97 -4.25
C LEU A 90 -1.32 4.59 -5.03
N LEU A 91 -2.19 5.35 -4.36
CA LEU A 91 -3.30 6.07 -4.99
C LEU A 91 -2.79 7.05 -6.05
N VAL A 92 -1.82 7.88 -5.68
CA VAL A 92 -1.21 8.85 -6.61
C VAL A 92 -0.54 8.11 -7.77
N LEU A 93 0.24 7.07 -7.50
CA LEU A 93 0.92 6.31 -8.55
C LEU A 93 -0.06 5.65 -9.52
N SER A 94 -1.15 5.06 -9.01
CA SER A 94 -2.20 4.45 -9.81
C SER A 94 -2.85 5.47 -10.74
N TYR A 95 -3.10 6.69 -10.26
CA TYR A 95 -3.63 7.77 -11.09
C TYR A 95 -2.70 8.08 -12.27
N PHE A 96 -1.39 8.21 -12.04
CA PHE A 96 -0.41 8.48 -13.11
C PHE A 96 -0.27 7.32 -14.10
N LEU A 97 -0.29 6.07 -13.62
CA LEU A 97 -0.16 4.89 -14.48
C LEU A 97 -1.40 4.67 -15.34
N VAL A 98 -2.60 4.99 -14.84
CA VAL A 98 -3.84 4.92 -15.63
C VAL A 98 -3.95 6.10 -16.59
N ALA A 99 -3.61 7.33 -16.16
CA ALA A 99 -3.67 8.52 -17.02
C ALA A 99 -2.62 8.53 -18.15
N GLY A 100 -1.50 7.82 -18.00
CA GLY A 100 -0.45 7.70 -19.03
C GLY A 100 -0.74 6.70 -20.16
N GLN A 101 -1.95 6.12 -20.22
CA GLN A 101 -2.38 5.17 -21.25
C GLN A 101 -3.31 5.79 -22.32
N GLU A 102 -3.58 7.10 -22.24
CA GLU A 102 -4.31 7.89 -23.26
C GLU A 102 -3.36 8.70 -24.15
#